data_AF-A0A957PK40-F1
#
_entry.id   AF-A0A957PK40-F1
#
_cell.length_a   1.000
_cell.length_b   1.000
_cell.length_c   1.000
_cell.angle_alpha   90.00
_cell.angle_beta   90.00
_cell.angle_gamma   90.00
#
_symmetry.space_group_name_H-M   'P 1'
#
loop_
_entity.id
_entity.type
_entity.pdbx_description
1 polymer ?
#
loop_
_entity_poly.entity_id
_entity_poly.type
_entity_poly.pdbx_seq_one_letter_code
_entity_poly.pdbx_strand_id
1 'polypeptide(L)'
;MTHYYPADSSKTPRFTGVRTFARLPHVQDLTDVDLAVIGLPFDTGVTYRVGARFGPEAVRSASAMLRAYNPELKVKPFDILSCVDYGDATVYPGFILESYESITATLQQVASQGVIPLDIGGDHSIALAELRGLAAVHGPLALVQFDSHGDLWDRYYERFEYTHGTPFRRALEEGLLVAEHSVQLGMRGGV
;
A
#
# COMPACT_ATOMS: atom_id res chain seq x y z
N MET A 1 -13.96 -21.06 11.45
CA MET A 1 -13.13 -19.94 10.96
C MET A 1 -14.00 -18.72 10.91
N THR A 2 -13.52 -17.63 11.47
CA THR A 2 -14.17 -16.31 11.39
C THR A 2 -13.99 -15.79 9.97
N HIS A 3 -14.98 -15.12 9.40
CA HIS A 3 -14.84 -14.46 8.10
C HIS A 3 -15.26 -13.01 8.23
N TYR A 4 -14.35 -12.11 7.90
CA TYR A 4 -14.55 -10.67 8.06
C TYR A 4 -15.11 -10.04 6.77
N TYR A 5 -16.20 -9.27 6.94
CA TYR A 5 -16.95 -8.64 5.85
C TYR A 5 -17.20 -7.15 6.12
N PRO A 6 -17.40 -6.33 5.08
CA PRO A 6 -17.90 -4.97 5.23
C PRO A 6 -19.24 -4.90 5.97
N ALA A 7 -19.46 -3.78 6.66
CA ALA A 7 -20.76 -3.49 7.26
C ALA A 7 -21.90 -3.47 6.22
N ASP A 8 -23.00 -4.15 6.53
CA ASP A 8 -24.18 -4.23 5.67
C ASP A 8 -24.84 -2.86 5.48
N SER A 9 -24.77 -2.36 4.25
CA SER A 9 -25.29 -1.05 3.89
C SER A 9 -26.80 -1.00 3.74
N SER A 10 -27.50 -2.15 3.78
CA SER A 10 -28.96 -2.22 3.87
C SER A 10 -29.46 -2.00 5.31
N LYS A 11 -28.61 -2.31 6.30
CA LYS A 11 -28.91 -2.16 7.74
C LYS A 11 -28.42 -0.83 8.30
N THR A 12 -27.32 -0.29 7.76
CA THR A 12 -26.70 0.94 8.26
C THR A 12 -26.34 1.89 7.11
N PRO A 13 -26.76 3.17 7.15
CA PRO A 13 -26.40 4.13 6.11
C PRO A 13 -24.89 4.31 5.97
N ARG A 14 -24.41 4.48 4.73
CA ARG A 14 -22.97 4.58 4.42
C ARG A 14 -22.26 5.78 5.05
N PHE A 15 -23.01 6.82 5.41
CA PHE A 15 -22.46 8.01 6.05
C PHE A 15 -22.26 7.84 7.57
N THR A 16 -22.61 6.69 8.17
CA THR A 16 -22.40 6.42 9.61
C THR A 16 -21.31 5.38 9.87
N GLY A 17 -20.87 5.29 11.13
CA GLY A 17 -19.86 4.34 11.59
C GLY A 17 -18.43 4.87 11.52
N VAL A 18 -17.49 4.07 12.03
CA VAL A 18 -16.05 4.35 11.96
C VAL A 18 -15.58 4.29 10.51
N ARG A 19 -14.67 5.18 10.11
CA ARG A 19 -14.18 5.31 8.72
C ARG A 19 -12.99 4.39 8.46
N THR A 20 -13.30 3.12 8.24
CA THR A 20 -12.37 2.11 7.72
C THR A 20 -12.55 1.91 6.21
N PHE A 21 -11.54 1.33 5.56
CA PHE A 21 -11.58 0.99 4.14
C PHE A 21 -12.74 0.04 3.86
N ALA A 22 -13.55 0.40 2.86
CA ALA A 22 -14.78 -0.29 2.47
C ALA A 22 -15.76 -0.58 3.62
N ARG A 23 -15.63 0.09 4.78
CA ARG A 23 -16.37 -0.23 6.02
C ARG A 23 -16.07 -1.63 6.57
N LEU A 24 -14.86 -2.16 6.33
CA LEU A 24 -14.35 -3.39 6.94
C LEU A 24 -14.17 -3.21 8.46
N PRO A 25 -14.21 -4.29 9.25
CA PRO A 25 -13.87 -4.19 10.67
C PRO A 25 -12.40 -3.81 10.85
N HIS A 26 -12.11 -3.00 11.87
CA HIS A 26 -10.74 -2.70 12.26
C HIS A 26 -10.22 -3.80 13.18
N VAL A 27 -9.29 -4.62 12.69
CA VAL A 27 -8.76 -5.80 13.38
C VAL A 27 -7.28 -5.93 13.07
N GLN A 28 -6.46 -6.13 14.11
CA GLN A 28 -5.02 -6.36 13.99
C GLN A 28 -4.62 -7.83 14.25
N ASP A 29 -5.54 -8.65 14.76
CA ASP A 29 -5.38 -10.10 14.77
C ASP A 29 -5.59 -10.62 13.34
N LEU A 30 -4.59 -11.33 12.82
CA LEU A 30 -4.57 -11.85 11.45
C LEU A 30 -5.11 -13.29 11.35
N THR A 31 -5.61 -13.84 12.46
CA THR A 31 -6.25 -15.17 12.45
C THR A 31 -7.47 -15.18 11.53
N ASP A 32 -7.51 -16.16 10.61
CA ASP A 32 -8.57 -16.31 9.59
C ASP A 32 -8.74 -15.07 8.65
N VAL A 33 -7.66 -14.32 8.40
CA VAL A 33 -7.64 -13.18 7.48
C VAL A 33 -6.89 -13.57 6.20
N ASP A 34 -7.49 -13.29 5.03
CA ASP A 34 -6.83 -13.49 3.73
C ASP A 34 -6.16 -12.20 3.22
N LEU A 35 -6.76 -11.04 3.52
CA LEU A 35 -6.30 -9.73 3.05
C LEU A 35 -6.42 -8.65 4.13
N ALA A 36 -5.33 -7.91 4.34
CA ALA A 36 -5.27 -6.80 5.29
C ALA A 36 -5.02 -5.48 4.54
N VAL A 37 -5.93 -4.52 4.70
CA VAL A 37 -5.75 -3.16 4.17
C VAL A 37 -4.93 -2.32 5.14
N ILE A 38 -3.83 -1.74 4.68
CA ILE A 38 -2.87 -1.02 5.52
C ILE A 38 -2.63 0.36 4.93
N GLY A 39 -2.77 1.41 5.74
CA GLY A 39 -2.38 2.76 5.33
C GLY A 39 -0.91 3.04 5.64
N LEU A 40 -0.22 3.71 4.72
CA LEU A 40 1.18 4.11 4.85
C LEU A 40 1.29 5.64 4.74
N PRO A 41 0.86 6.43 5.75
CA PRO A 41 0.65 7.88 5.67
C PRO A 41 1.95 8.71 5.64
N PHE A 42 2.74 8.57 4.57
CA PHE A 42 4.09 9.10 4.44
C PHE A 42 4.23 10.00 3.21
N ASP A 43 4.88 11.16 3.32
CA ASP A 43 5.24 11.96 2.14
C ASP A 43 6.58 12.73 2.29
N THR A 44 7.48 12.23 3.14
CA THR A 44 8.78 12.88 3.39
C THR A 44 9.71 12.76 2.17
N GLY A 45 9.45 11.82 1.25
CA GLY A 45 10.22 11.63 0.01
C GLY A 45 9.79 12.55 -1.13
N VAL A 46 8.74 13.35 -0.96
CA VAL A 46 8.23 14.26 -2.00
C VAL A 46 9.17 15.45 -2.21
N THR A 47 9.47 15.75 -3.48
CA THR A 47 10.37 16.84 -3.86
C THR A 47 9.68 18.13 -4.33
N TYR A 48 8.35 18.13 -4.50
CA TYR A 48 7.58 19.30 -4.96
C TYR A 48 6.35 19.61 -4.09
N ARG A 49 5.21 18.94 -4.30
CA ARG A 49 3.95 19.21 -3.57
C ARG A 49 3.62 18.08 -2.61
N VAL A 50 3.80 18.33 -1.32
CA VAL A 50 3.42 17.40 -0.22
C VAL A 50 1.90 17.33 -0.03
N GLY A 51 1.45 16.34 0.73
CA GLY A 51 0.03 16.12 1.07
C GLY A 51 -0.38 14.65 0.99
N ALA A 52 0.43 13.80 0.36
CA ALA A 52 0.13 12.37 0.20
C ALA A 52 0.03 11.64 1.55
N ARG A 53 0.61 12.17 2.64
CA ARG A 53 0.42 11.62 4.00
C ARG A 53 -1.05 11.52 4.45
N PHE A 54 -1.93 12.33 3.87
CA PHE A 54 -3.38 12.29 4.14
C PHE A 54 -4.14 11.35 3.19
N GLY A 55 -3.45 10.70 2.25
CA GLY A 55 -3.99 9.77 1.27
C GLY A 55 -4.77 8.61 1.89
N PRO A 56 -4.22 7.89 2.90
CA PRO A 56 -4.92 6.74 3.48
C PRO A 56 -6.28 7.11 4.08
N GLU A 57 -6.38 8.22 4.81
CA GLU A 57 -7.65 8.71 5.36
C GLU A 57 -8.63 9.09 4.25
N ALA A 58 -8.17 9.83 3.23
CA ALA A 58 -9.01 10.26 2.13
C ALA A 58 -9.58 9.06 1.34
N VAL A 59 -8.77 8.02 1.12
CA VAL A 59 -9.20 6.79 0.45
C VAL A 59 -10.20 6.02 1.33
N ARG A 60 -9.96 5.87 2.64
CA ARG A 60 -10.94 5.25 3.56
C ARG A 60 -12.28 5.99 3.51
N SER A 61 -12.26 7.32 3.56
CA SER A 61 -13.46 8.15 3.47
C SER A 61 -14.22 7.94 2.16
N ALA A 62 -13.52 7.98 1.02
CA ALA A 62 -14.12 7.76 -0.30
C ALA A 62 -14.65 6.32 -0.49
N SER A 63 -13.97 5.33 0.10
CA SER A 63 -14.30 3.91 -0.04
C SER A 63 -15.67 3.53 0.54
N ALA A 64 -16.28 4.37 1.39
CA ALA A 64 -17.62 4.13 1.94
C ALA A 64 -18.71 3.99 0.87
N MET A 65 -18.45 4.48 -0.35
CA MET A 65 -19.35 4.33 -1.50
C MET A 65 -19.25 2.97 -2.21
N LEU A 66 -18.19 2.18 -1.96
CA LEU A 66 -17.96 0.90 -2.63
C LEU A 66 -19.11 -0.08 -2.38
N ARG A 67 -19.41 -0.89 -3.39
CA ARG A 67 -20.37 -1.99 -3.31
C ARG A 67 -19.61 -3.30 -3.35
N ALA A 68 -20.16 -4.32 -2.69
CA ALA A 68 -19.50 -5.63 -2.57
C ALA A 68 -19.48 -6.45 -3.87
N TYR A 69 -20.19 -6.02 -4.93
CA TYR A 69 -20.29 -6.75 -6.19
C TYR A 69 -19.65 -5.97 -7.34
N ASN A 70 -18.74 -6.63 -8.06
CA ASN A 70 -18.20 -6.13 -9.31
C ASN A 70 -19.04 -6.70 -10.48
N PRO A 71 -19.73 -5.86 -11.27
CA PRO A 71 -20.62 -6.33 -12.33
C PRO A 71 -19.90 -6.89 -13.56
N GLU A 72 -18.71 -6.37 -13.87
CA GLU A 72 -17.93 -6.79 -15.05
C GLU A 72 -17.36 -8.20 -14.83
N LEU A 73 -16.70 -8.41 -13.69
CA LEU A 73 -16.11 -9.69 -13.33
C LEU A 73 -17.11 -10.66 -12.69
N LYS A 74 -18.33 -10.21 -12.41
CA LYS A 74 -19.42 -10.96 -11.76
C LYS A 74 -19.00 -11.64 -10.45
N VAL A 75 -18.21 -10.92 -9.65
CA VAL A 75 -17.61 -11.43 -8.41
C VAL A 75 -18.00 -10.57 -7.21
N LYS A 76 -18.09 -11.21 -6.05
CA LYS A 76 -18.19 -10.54 -4.75
C LYS A 76 -16.90 -10.80 -3.96
N PRO A 77 -15.90 -9.91 -4.01
CA PRO A 77 -14.58 -10.18 -3.44
C PRO A 77 -14.63 -10.55 -1.96
N PHE A 78 -15.46 -9.86 -1.19
CA PHE A 78 -15.60 -10.09 0.25
C PHE A 78 -16.31 -11.42 0.59
N ASP A 79 -17.04 -12.03 -0.34
CA ASP A 79 -17.61 -13.39 -0.18
C ASP A 79 -16.56 -14.49 -0.39
N ILE A 80 -15.43 -14.15 -0.99
CA ILE A 80 -14.33 -15.08 -1.31
C ILE A 80 -13.17 -14.90 -0.33
N LEU A 81 -12.86 -13.65 0.03
CA LEU A 81 -11.74 -13.29 0.89
C LEU A 81 -12.25 -12.70 2.21
N SER A 82 -11.69 -13.18 3.32
CA SER A 82 -11.84 -12.60 4.65
C SER A 82 -10.92 -11.37 4.76
N CYS A 83 -11.51 -10.18 4.83
CA CYS A 83 -10.75 -8.93 4.75
C CYS A 83 -10.89 -8.06 6.01
N VAL A 84 -9.82 -7.37 6.38
CA VAL A 84 -9.82 -6.40 7.50
C VAL A 84 -9.20 -5.07 7.10
N ASP A 85 -9.56 -4.00 7.80
CA ASP A 85 -8.74 -2.77 7.83
C ASP A 85 -7.78 -2.88 9.02
N TYR A 86 -6.49 -3.04 8.74
CA TYR A 86 -5.45 -3.24 9.74
C TYR A 86 -5.04 -1.93 10.44
N GLY A 87 -5.52 -0.80 9.95
CA GLY A 87 -5.08 0.53 10.37
C GLY A 87 -3.86 0.99 9.57
N ASP A 88 -2.99 1.77 10.20
CA ASP A 88 -1.84 2.38 9.55
C ASP A 88 -0.53 1.80 10.10
N ALA A 89 0.47 1.64 9.24
CA ALA A 89 1.84 1.44 9.69
C ALA A 89 2.35 2.72 10.39
N THR A 90 3.19 2.54 11.41
CA THR A 90 3.79 3.70 12.08
C THR A 90 4.81 4.36 11.16
N VAL A 91 4.79 5.69 11.08
CA VAL A 91 5.74 6.49 10.32
C VAL A 91 6.27 7.63 11.19
N TYR A 92 7.49 8.09 10.88
CA TYR A 92 8.18 9.12 11.64
C TYR A 92 8.45 10.33 10.73
N PRO A 93 7.64 11.40 10.81
CA PRO A 93 7.78 12.55 9.92
C PRO A 93 9.19 13.15 9.96
N GLY A 94 9.83 13.29 8.79
CA GLY A 94 11.21 13.78 8.67
C GLY A 94 12.31 12.71 8.81
N PHE A 95 11.95 11.49 9.22
CA PHE A 95 12.87 10.37 9.46
C PHE A 95 12.54 9.24 8.47
N ILE A 96 13.08 9.35 7.25
CA ILE A 96 12.73 8.46 6.13
C ILE A 96 13.17 7.01 6.38
N LEU A 97 14.37 6.78 6.90
CA LEU A 97 14.91 5.44 7.08
C LEU A 97 14.18 4.70 8.21
N GLU A 98 13.93 5.40 9.32
CA GLU A 98 13.17 4.88 10.46
C GLU A 98 11.72 4.59 10.05
N SER A 99 11.14 5.42 9.19
CA SER A 99 9.80 5.16 8.63
C SER A 99 9.82 3.91 7.74
N TYR A 100 10.84 3.75 6.90
CA TYR A 100 10.99 2.55 6.08
C TYR A 100 11.17 1.29 6.92
N GLU A 101 11.96 1.33 7.98
CA GLU A 101 12.12 0.20 8.89
C GLU A 101 10.79 -0.23 9.50
N SER A 102 10.00 0.74 9.98
CA SER A 102 8.68 0.49 10.57
C SER A 102 7.67 -0.06 9.56
N ILE A 103 7.62 0.50 8.35
CA ILE A 103 6.76 0.00 7.25
C ILE A 103 7.18 -1.42 6.87
N THR A 104 8.49 -1.65 6.67
CA THR A 104 9.07 -2.95 6.32
C THR A 104 8.67 -4.01 7.35
N ALA A 105 8.85 -3.72 8.64
CA ALA A 105 8.52 -4.64 9.72
C ALA A 105 7.02 -4.97 9.76
N THR A 106 6.16 -3.97 9.52
CA THR A 106 4.70 -4.15 9.49
C THR A 106 4.29 -5.10 8.36
N LEU A 107 4.80 -4.87 7.15
CA LEU A 107 4.44 -5.66 5.97
C LEU A 107 5.04 -7.06 6.00
N GLN A 108 6.27 -7.20 6.50
CA GLN A 108 6.88 -8.51 6.74
C GLN A 108 6.06 -9.33 7.75
N GLN A 109 5.60 -8.71 8.85
CA GLN A 109 4.76 -9.39 9.83
C GLN A 109 3.45 -9.91 9.21
N VAL A 110 2.78 -9.07 8.42
CA VAL A 110 1.52 -9.43 7.75
C VAL A 110 1.74 -10.54 6.72
N ALA A 111 2.68 -10.36 5.80
CA ALA A 111 2.97 -11.33 4.75
C ALA A 111 3.48 -12.68 5.28
N SER A 112 4.25 -12.68 6.39
CA SER A 112 4.75 -13.92 7.01
C SER A 112 3.66 -14.83 7.57
N GLN A 113 2.46 -14.28 7.81
CA GLN A 113 1.28 -15.04 8.23
C GLN A 113 0.45 -15.55 7.04
N GLY A 114 0.93 -15.37 5.81
CA GLY A 114 0.21 -15.75 4.60
C GLY A 114 -0.92 -14.78 4.21
N VAL A 115 -1.00 -13.62 4.87
CA VAL A 115 -1.99 -12.59 4.59
C VAL A 115 -1.47 -11.66 3.50
N ILE A 116 -2.33 -11.32 2.54
CA ILE A 116 -1.99 -10.39 1.45
C ILE A 116 -2.17 -8.95 1.95
N PRO A 117 -1.11 -8.12 1.99
CA PRO A 117 -1.27 -6.70 2.26
C PRO A 117 -1.85 -5.98 1.03
N LEU A 118 -2.82 -5.10 1.28
CA LEU A 118 -3.31 -4.11 0.33
C LEU A 118 -2.98 -2.73 0.89
N ASP A 119 -1.92 -2.16 0.37
CA ASP A 119 -1.36 -0.93 0.90
C ASP A 119 -1.98 0.30 0.25
N ILE A 120 -2.24 1.32 1.06
CA ILE A 120 -2.71 2.63 0.63
C ILE A 120 -1.65 3.62 1.03
N GLY A 121 -0.94 4.12 0.03
CA GLY A 121 0.20 4.98 0.25
C GLY A 121 -0.13 6.38 0.73
N GLY A 122 0.94 7.01 1.18
CA GLY A 122 1.29 8.33 0.69
C GLY A 122 2.20 8.25 -0.54
N ASP A 123 3.32 8.98 -0.55
CA ASP A 123 4.17 9.13 -1.73
C ASP A 123 4.84 7.80 -2.18
N HIS A 124 5.31 7.76 -3.43
CA HIS A 124 5.82 6.53 -4.05
C HIS A 124 7.12 6.02 -3.42
N SER A 125 7.81 6.81 -2.60
CA SER A 125 9.06 6.39 -1.97
C SER A 125 8.86 5.23 -0.98
N ILE A 126 7.65 5.06 -0.43
CA ILE A 126 7.32 3.92 0.44
C ILE A 126 7.42 2.57 -0.28
N ALA A 127 7.37 2.55 -1.62
CA ALA A 127 7.51 1.32 -2.41
C ALA A 127 8.80 0.58 -2.12
N LEU A 128 9.87 1.29 -1.77
CA LEU A 128 11.11 0.63 -1.36
C LEU A 128 10.92 -0.17 -0.06
N ALA A 129 10.22 0.38 0.93
CA ALA A 129 9.92 -0.31 2.19
C ALA A 129 8.93 -1.46 2.00
N GLU A 130 7.93 -1.27 1.14
CA GLU A 130 7.00 -2.34 0.73
C GLU A 130 7.76 -3.53 0.14
N LEU A 131 8.63 -3.26 -0.85
CA LEU A 131 9.43 -4.29 -1.50
C LEU A 131 10.40 -4.99 -0.55
N ARG A 132 11.05 -4.26 0.37
CA ARG A 132 11.91 -4.86 1.41
C ARG A 132 11.13 -5.82 2.29
N GLY A 133 9.95 -5.42 2.76
CA GLY A 133 9.12 -6.24 3.65
C GLY A 133 8.61 -7.50 2.98
N LEU A 134 8.12 -7.38 1.74
CA LEU A 134 7.58 -8.49 0.98
C LEU A 134 8.67 -9.45 0.47
N ALA A 135 9.80 -8.91 -0.01
CA ALA A 135 10.90 -9.75 -0.51
C ALA A 135 11.59 -10.54 0.60
N ALA A 136 11.55 -10.07 1.86
CA ALA A 136 12.01 -10.84 3.00
C ALA A 136 11.20 -12.14 3.23
N VAL A 137 9.96 -12.21 2.74
CA VAL A 137 9.07 -13.38 2.86
C VAL A 137 9.08 -14.22 1.58
N HIS A 138 9.06 -13.56 0.42
CA HIS A 138 8.82 -14.23 -0.87
C HIS A 138 10.05 -14.32 -1.78
N GLY A 139 11.17 -13.68 -1.41
CA GLY A 139 12.29 -13.43 -2.32
C GLY A 139 12.00 -12.29 -3.30
N PRO A 140 12.89 -12.05 -4.28
CA PRO A 140 12.75 -10.96 -5.25
C PRO A 140 11.41 -11.04 -6.02
N LEU A 141 10.79 -9.88 -6.26
CA LEU A 141 9.43 -9.77 -6.80
C LEU A 141 9.39 -9.26 -8.24
N ALA A 142 8.34 -9.60 -8.98
CA ALA A 142 8.03 -8.96 -10.26
C ALA A 142 7.16 -7.72 -10.03
N LEU A 143 7.43 -6.62 -10.75
CA LEU A 143 6.70 -5.37 -10.63
C LEU A 143 5.79 -5.11 -11.84
N VAL A 144 4.52 -4.80 -11.59
CA VAL A 144 3.63 -4.20 -12.59
C VAL A 144 3.32 -2.78 -12.10
N GLN A 145 3.98 -1.78 -12.67
CA GLN A 145 3.89 -0.39 -12.24
C GLN A 145 3.08 0.44 -13.24
N PHE A 146 2.07 1.14 -12.73
CA PHE A 146 1.33 2.15 -13.48
C PHE A 146 1.73 3.53 -12.98
N ASP A 147 2.46 4.28 -13.79
CA ASP A 147 2.96 5.61 -13.41
C ASP A 147 3.23 6.48 -14.64
N SER A 148 3.17 7.80 -14.47
CA SER A 148 3.73 8.74 -15.44
C SER A 148 5.26 8.80 -15.45
N HIS A 149 5.92 8.34 -14.38
CA HIS A 149 7.36 8.42 -14.20
C HIS A 149 7.99 7.04 -14.03
N GLY A 150 9.28 6.91 -14.37
CA GLY A 150 10.01 5.68 -14.14
C GLY A 150 10.43 5.46 -12.69
N ASP A 151 10.58 6.54 -11.89
CA ASP A 151 11.00 6.48 -10.48
C ASP A 151 12.32 5.71 -10.25
N LEU A 152 13.24 5.88 -11.21
CA LEU A 152 14.55 5.21 -11.33
C LEU A 152 15.73 6.19 -11.26
N TRP A 153 15.51 7.43 -10.82
CA TRP A 153 16.62 8.38 -10.65
C TRP A 153 17.60 7.91 -9.58
N ASP A 154 18.85 8.35 -9.67
CA ASP A 154 19.82 8.09 -8.61
C ASP A 154 19.59 9.02 -7.42
N ARG A 155 19.86 10.31 -7.58
CA ARG A 155 19.78 11.27 -6.49
C ARG A 155 19.09 12.53 -6.97
N TYR A 156 18.37 13.18 -6.05
CA TYR A 156 17.90 14.54 -6.24
C TYR A 156 18.86 15.52 -5.60
N TYR A 157 19.12 16.64 -6.28
CA TYR A 157 20.00 17.72 -5.79
C TYR A 157 21.38 17.23 -5.33
N GLU A 158 21.90 16.17 -5.98
CA GLU A 158 23.18 15.50 -5.67
C GLU A 158 23.30 14.97 -4.23
N ARG A 159 22.22 15.00 -3.44
CA ARG A 159 22.24 14.76 -2.00
C ARG A 159 21.21 13.75 -1.54
N PHE A 160 20.00 13.82 -2.07
CA PHE A 160 18.86 13.04 -1.56
C PHE A 160 18.74 11.72 -2.32
N GLU A 161 19.12 10.66 -1.64
CA GLU A 161 19.11 9.28 -2.16
C GLU A 161 17.73 8.63 -2.16
N TYR A 162 16.90 9.01 -1.18
CA TYR A 162 15.58 8.47 -0.96
C TYR A 162 14.56 9.57 -1.23
N THR A 163 13.92 9.50 -2.39
CA THR A 163 12.81 10.36 -2.77
C THR A 163 11.75 9.52 -3.48
N HIS A 164 10.58 10.10 -3.74
CA HIS A 164 9.54 9.45 -4.54
C HIS A 164 9.96 9.12 -6.00
N GLY A 165 11.08 9.67 -6.49
CA GLY A 165 11.59 9.41 -7.83
C GLY A 165 12.77 8.44 -7.90
N THR A 166 13.18 7.85 -6.76
CA THR A 166 14.29 6.89 -6.67
C THR A 166 13.97 5.47 -6.16
N PRO A 167 12.73 5.11 -5.74
CA PRO A 167 12.50 3.86 -4.99
C PRO A 167 12.86 2.61 -5.78
N PHE A 168 12.54 2.55 -7.08
CA PHE A 168 12.77 1.34 -7.87
C PHE A 168 14.21 1.17 -8.29
N ARG A 169 15.01 2.25 -8.32
CA ARG A 169 16.46 2.12 -8.53
C ARG A 169 17.08 1.45 -7.32
N ARG A 170 16.73 1.90 -6.11
CA ARG A 170 17.18 1.28 -4.86
C ARG A 170 16.74 -0.17 -4.78
N ALA A 171 15.49 -0.47 -5.16
CA ALA A 171 14.99 -1.84 -5.16
C ALA A 171 15.77 -2.77 -6.13
N LEU A 172 16.20 -2.28 -7.29
CA LEU A 172 17.05 -3.04 -8.20
C LEU A 172 18.47 -3.24 -7.64
N GLU A 173 19.07 -2.19 -7.08
CA GLU A 173 20.40 -2.25 -6.45
C GLU A 173 20.42 -3.20 -5.24
N GLU A 174 19.31 -3.30 -4.51
CA GLU A 174 19.11 -4.21 -3.37
C GLU A 174 18.67 -5.63 -3.78
N GLY A 175 18.46 -5.88 -5.08
CA GLY A 175 18.04 -7.20 -5.57
C GLY A 175 16.61 -7.59 -5.16
N LEU A 176 15.74 -6.62 -4.89
CA LEU A 176 14.35 -6.84 -4.47
C LEU A 176 13.41 -7.13 -5.64
N LEU A 177 13.83 -6.82 -6.87
CA LEU A 177 13.03 -6.95 -8.08
C LEU A 177 13.67 -7.88 -9.11
N VAL A 178 12.83 -8.65 -9.79
CA VAL A 178 13.17 -9.41 -11.00
C VAL A 178 12.85 -8.54 -12.21
N ALA A 179 13.85 -7.84 -12.71
CA ALA A 179 13.70 -6.85 -13.78
C ALA A 179 13.12 -7.47 -15.06
N GLU A 180 13.53 -8.70 -15.41
CA GLU A 180 13.11 -9.39 -16.64
C GLU A 180 11.61 -9.75 -16.62
N HIS A 181 11.00 -9.79 -15.44
CA HIS A 181 9.57 -10.07 -15.24
C HIS A 181 8.77 -8.81 -14.85
N SER A 182 9.40 -7.64 -14.90
CA SER A 182 8.79 -6.37 -14.50
C SER A 182 8.37 -5.53 -15.70
N VAL A 183 7.32 -4.71 -15.54
CA VAL A 183 6.80 -3.82 -16.57
C VAL A 183 6.36 -2.48 -15.97
N GLN A 184 6.70 -1.38 -16.66
CA GLN A 184 6.24 -0.03 -16.34
C GLN A 184 5.32 0.48 -17.45
N LEU A 185 4.18 1.06 -17.08
CA LEU A 185 3.10 1.45 -17.99
C LEU A 185 2.64 2.89 -17.68
N GLY A 186 2.46 3.71 -18.72
CA GLY A 186 1.85 5.04 -18.61
C GLY A 186 2.83 6.22 -18.58
N MET A 187 4.12 5.96 -18.75
CA MET A 187 5.17 7.00 -18.75
C MET A 187 4.87 8.13 -19.75
N ARG A 188 4.95 9.37 -19.27
CA ARG A 188 4.66 10.60 -20.03
C ARG A 188 5.18 11.83 -19.29
N GLY A 189 5.46 12.91 -20.00
CA GLY A 189 5.94 14.17 -19.43
C GLY A 189 7.23 14.65 -20.10
N GLY A 190 7.75 15.81 -19.68
CA GLY A 190 9.09 16.26 -20.05
C GLY A 190 10.12 15.44 -19.28
N VAL A 191 11.09 14.89 -19.99
CA VAL A 191 12.21 14.10 -19.41
C VAL A 191 13.15 15.00 -18.63
#